data_AF-A0A812PB62-F1
#
_entry.id   AF-A0A812PB62-F1
#
_cell.length_a   1.000
_cell.length_b   1.000
_cell.length_c   1.000
_cell.angle_alpha   90.00
_cell.angle_beta   90.00
_cell.angle_gamma   90.00
#
_symmetry.space_group_name_H-M   'P 1'
#
loop_
_entity.id
_entity.type
_entity.pdbx_description
1 polymer ?
#
loop_
_entity_poly.entity_id
_entity_poly.type
_entity_poly.pdbx_seq_one_letter_code
_entity_poly.pdbx_strand_id
1 'polypeptide(L)'
;MWLGASEVVADIFQEHRRMISKASRSVYIENQYFGSRLSSAEEAQSPRCQALHSHTQNDLAHLLFEKITTKATLGEKFSAVVVFPLATEESETHYPNLRTAQCLQEALEGFWKANKISSPLSEYFGMYNLANVVPVNTTSSAFYGIFVHSKLMAIDHDSDSGAEAIVGSANLNDRSLLGDRDAEVSLGVKGTFVQALMSTLFQSHAASALPRAVDLQRRLSEAAESNAGRLKDVGINWDEGTLGSKKLLDQNEQDDGFLPELDMSEAFQVGSGVHWKMLPGKALQKGLQGYLLPWRPALWGDADVYRSWKHYHPSGAWLQT
;
A
#
# COMPACT_ATOMS: atom_id res chain seq x y z
N MET A 1 -29.24 -2.27 -14.56
CA MET A 1 -28.85 -1.08 -15.35
C MET A 1 -28.64 0.05 -14.35
N TRP A 2 -27.41 0.51 -14.20
CA TRP A 2 -26.98 1.41 -13.12
C TRP A 2 -26.56 2.76 -13.74
N LEU A 3 -26.94 3.88 -13.12
CA LEU A 3 -26.62 5.25 -13.54
C LEU A 3 -26.94 5.66 -15.00
N GLY A 4 -27.83 4.93 -15.69
CA GLY A 4 -28.22 5.27 -17.06
C GLY A 4 -27.18 4.92 -18.14
N ALA A 5 -26.13 4.16 -17.80
CA ALA A 5 -25.21 3.59 -18.77
C ALA A 5 -25.84 2.40 -19.51
N SER A 6 -25.64 2.33 -20.83
CA SER A 6 -26.11 1.23 -21.67
C SER A 6 -25.22 -0.01 -21.62
N GLU A 7 -23.96 0.16 -21.20
CA GLU A 7 -22.93 -0.88 -21.19
C GLU A 7 -22.04 -0.75 -19.95
N VAL A 8 -21.45 -1.87 -19.52
CA VAL A 8 -20.41 -1.90 -18.48
C VAL A 8 -19.10 -1.44 -19.11
N VAL A 9 -18.49 -0.40 -18.56
CA VAL A 9 -17.22 0.16 -19.04
C VAL A 9 -16.16 -0.03 -17.94
N ALA A 10 -15.10 -0.76 -18.26
CA ALA A 10 -14.00 -1.07 -17.34
C ALA A 10 -12.65 -0.53 -17.85
N ASP A 11 -12.66 0.59 -18.58
CA ASP A 11 -11.47 1.14 -19.25
C ASP A 11 -10.35 1.49 -18.26
N ILE A 12 -10.69 1.96 -17.05
CA ILE A 12 -9.70 2.23 -16.00
C ILE A 12 -8.94 0.96 -15.65
N PHE A 13 -9.63 -0.17 -15.51
CA PHE A 13 -8.98 -1.45 -15.25
C PHE A 13 -8.14 -1.91 -16.43
N GLN A 14 -8.66 -1.82 -17.66
CA GLN A 14 -7.90 -2.18 -18.87
C GLN A 14 -6.62 -1.33 -19.00
N GLU A 15 -6.69 -0.05 -18.66
CA GLU A 15 -5.54 0.85 -18.70
C GLU A 15 -4.49 0.48 -17.64
N HIS A 16 -4.92 0.10 -16.42
CA HIS A 16 -3.99 -0.42 -15.41
C HIS A 16 -3.25 -1.67 -15.92
N ARG A 17 -3.98 -2.62 -16.50
CA ARG A 17 -3.39 -3.84 -17.07
C ARG A 17 -2.40 -3.53 -18.19
N ARG A 18 -2.78 -2.63 -19.11
CA ARG A 18 -1.92 -2.19 -20.23
C ARG A 18 -0.64 -1.55 -19.71
N MET A 19 -0.73 -0.65 -18.74
CA MET A 19 0.42 0.04 -18.17
C MET A 19 1.38 -0.93 -17.45
N ILE A 20 0.88 -1.84 -16.62
CA ILE A 20 1.72 -2.88 -15.98
C ILE A 20 2.41 -3.74 -17.04
N SER A 21 1.66 -4.19 -18.06
CA SER A 21 2.21 -4.99 -19.16
C SER A 21 3.28 -4.24 -19.95
N LYS A 22 3.07 -2.94 -20.22
CA LYS A 22 4.01 -2.09 -20.97
C LYS A 22 5.25 -1.69 -20.16
N ALA A 23 5.15 -1.61 -18.84
CA ALA A 23 6.24 -1.14 -17.98
C ALA A 23 7.55 -1.90 -18.25
N SER A 24 8.60 -1.12 -18.51
CA SER A 24 9.92 -1.63 -18.90
C SER A 24 10.95 -1.54 -17.79
N ARG A 25 10.83 -0.52 -16.92
CA ARG A 25 11.78 -0.14 -15.87
C ARG A 25 11.13 -0.01 -14.51
N SER A 26 9.93 0.56 -14.42
CA SER A 26 9.26 0.69 -13.13
C SER A 26 7.73 0.69 -13.20
N VAL A 27 7.13 0.27 -12.09
CA VAL A 27 5.74 0.51 -11.72
C VAL A 27 5.73 1.11 -10.32
N TYR A 28 5.11 2.27 -10.17
CA TYR A 28 4.85 2.92 -8.89
C TYR A 28 3.34 3.02 -8.70
N ILE A 29 2.84 2.55 -7.56
CA ILE A 29 1.43 2.61 -7.19
C ILE A 29 1.33 3.32 -5.85
N GLU A 30 0.45 4.32 -5.75
CA GLU A 30 0.01 4.91 -4.49
C GLU A 30 -1.53 4.86 -4.44
N ASN A 31 -2.08 3.94 -3.64
CA ASN A 31 -3.52 3.67 -3.62
C ASN A 31 -4.07 3.41 -2.22
N GLN A 32 -5.28 3.88 -1.94
CA GLN A 32 -6.00 3.60 -0.69
C GLN A 32 -6.26 2.11 -0.49
N TYR A 33 -6.63 1.41 -1.56
CA TYR A 33 -6.84 -0.03 -1.52
C TYR A 33 -5.93 -0.75 -2.52
N PHE A 34 -5.48 -1.92 -2.09
CA PHE A 34 -4.73 -2.88 -2.88
C PHE A 34 -5.35 -4.27 -2.63
N GLY A 35 -6.57 -4.47 -3.11
CA GLY A 35 -7.31 -5.72 -3.06
C GLY A 35 -7.36 -6.36 -4.44
N SER A 36 -6.56 -7.39 -4.69
CA SER A 36 -6.48 -8.07 -5.99
C SER A 36 -6.20 -9.55 -5.82
N ARG A 37 -6.60 -10.36 -6.80
CA ARG A 37 -6.28 -11.80 -6.81
C ARG A 37 -4.87 -12.09 -7.35
N LEU A 38 -4.35 -13.24 -6.94
CA LEU A 38 -3.24 -13.92 -7.59
C LEU A 38 -3.78 -15.06 -8.48
N SER A 39 -2.91 -15.78 -9.20
CA SER A 39 -3.30 -17.02 -9.87
C SER A 39 -3.38 -18.17 -8.87
N SER A 40 -4.14 -19.23 -9.19
CA SER A 40 -4.21 -20.41 -8.33
C SER A 40 -2.84 -21.09 -8.13
N ALA A 41 -1.91 -20.94 -9.08
CA ALA A 41 -0.55 -21.48 -8.96
C ALA A 41 0.34 -20.64 -8.03
N GLU A 42 0.17 -19.32 -8.01
CA GLU A 42 0.81 -18.43 -7.03
C GLU A 42 0.24 -18.66 -5.64
N GLU A 43 -1.09 -18.70 -5.53
CA GLU A 43 -1.77 -19.02 -4.28
C GLU A 43 -1.36 -20.40 -3.77
N ALA A 44 -1.14 -21.38 -4.66
CA ALA A 44 -0.69 -22.71 -4.26
C ALA A 44 0.64 -22.69 -3.47
N GLN A 45 1.49 -21.68 -3.69
CA GLN A 45 2.76 -21.53 -2.97
C GLN A 45 2.59 -21.04 -1.53
N SER A 46 1.43 -20.45 -1.20
CA SER A 46 1.06 -20.06 0.16
C SER A 46 -0.27 -20.73 0.57
N PRO A 47 -0.25 -21.81 1.38
CA PRO A 47 -1.46 -22.51 1.84
C PRO A 47 -2.50 -21.59 2.48
N ARG A 48 -2.04 -20.49 3.05
CA ARG A 48 -2.84 -19.43 3.65
C ARG A 48 -3.59 -18.60 2.59
N CYS A 49 -2.93 -18.25 1.50
CA CYS A 49 -3.52 -17.49 0.40
C CYS A 49 -4.53 -18.31 -0.41
N GLN A 50 -4.34 -19.64 -0.54
CA GLN A 50 -5.29 -20.55 -1.22
C GLN A 50 -6.73 -20.45 -0.68
N ALA A 51 -6.89 -20.27 0.64
CA ALA A 51 -8.19 -20.37 1.30
C ALA A 51 -9.03 -19.08 1.25
N LEU A 52 -8.55 -18.05 0.54
CA LEU A 52 -9.08 -16.69 0.68
C LEU A 52 -9.63 -16.11 -0.65
N HIS A 53 -9.18 -16.53 -1.85
CA HIS A 53 -9.42 -15.85 -3.14
C HIS A 53 -10.69 -16.23 -3.93
N SER A 54 -11.73 -16.76 -3.29
CA SER A 54 -12.88 -17.30 -4.05
C SER A 54 -13.74 -16.28 -4.82
N HIS A 55 -13.58 -14.97 -4.60
CA HIS A 55 -14.53 -13.96 -5.13
C HIS A 55 -13.92 -12.70 -5.77
N THR A 56 -12.66 -12.39 -5.50
CA THR A 56 -11.98 -11.23 -6.10
C THR A 56 -11.65 -11.52 -7.55
N GLN A 57 -12.00 -10.62 -8.46
CA GLN A 57 -11.93 -10.84 -9.91
C GLN A 57 -10.77 -10.09 -10.57
N ASN A 58 -10.47 -8.88 -10.11
CA ASN A 58 -9.36 -8.08 -10.65
C ASN A 58 -8.01 -8.77 -10.41
N ASP A 59 -7.13 -8.71 -11.42
CA ASP A 59 -5.89 -9.49 -11.52
C ASP A 59 -4.61 -8.64 -11.51
N LEU A 60 -4.67 -7.43 -10.95
CA LEU A 60 -3.53 -6.51 -10.94
C LEU A 60 -2.33 -7.04 -10.13
N ALA A 61 -2.56 -7.70 -9.00
CA ALA A 61 -1.50 -8.35 -8.21
C ALA A 61 -0.85 -9.50 -8.97
N HIS A 62 -1.64 -10.32 -9.68
CA HIS A 62 -1.13 -11.35 -10.58
C HIS A 62 -0.26 -10.75 -11.70
N LEU A 63 -0.73 -9.68 -12.36
CA LEU A 63 0.05 -9.01 -13.41
C LEU A 63 1.35 -8.39 -12.90
N LEU A 64 1.35 -7.84 -11.67
CA LEU A 64 2.57 -7.37 -11.01
C LEU A 64 3.52 -8.54 -10.75
N PHE A 65 3.01 -9.66 -10.21
CA PHE A 65 3.79 -10.88 -10.00
C PHE A 65 4.44 -11.35 -11.30
N GLU A 66 3.68 -11.52 -12.39
CA GLU A 66 4.20 -11.95 -13.69
C GLU A 66 5.27 -11.00 -14.23
N LYS A 67 5.03 -9.69 -14.14
CA LYS A 67 5.99 -8.67 -14.59
C LYS A 67 7.30 -8.74 -13.82
N ILE A 68 7.23 -8.77 -12.49
CA ILE A 68 8.41 -8.79 -11.60
C ILE A 68 9.22 -10.06 -11.83
N THR A 69 8.55 -11.22 -11.83
CA THR A 69 9.20 -12.52 -12.01
C THR A 69 9.82 -12.68 -13.39
N THR A 70 9.13 -12.24 -14.46
CA THR A 70 9.70 -12.22 -15.82
C THR A 70 10.97 -11.39 -15.88
N LYS A 71 10.96 -10.17 -15.35
CA LYS A 71 12.13 -9.28 -15.33
C LYS A 71 13.29 -9.90 -14.57
N ALA A 72 13.02 -10.49 -13.40
CA ALA A 72 14.03 -11.15 -12.58
C ALA A 72 14.63 -12.38 -13.25
N THR A 73 13.81 -13.23 -13.88
CA THR A 73 14.29 -14.42 -14.62
C THR A 73 15.16 -14.03 -15.81
N LEU A 74 14.87 -12.91 -16.48
CA LEU A 74 15.69 -12.38 -17.57
C LEU A 74 16.93 -11.62 -17.08
N GLY A 75 17.10 -11.41 -15.77
CA GLY A 75 18.18 -10.61 -15.20
C GLY A 75 18.06 -9.11 -15.53
N GLU A 76 16.87 -8.65 -15.90
CA GLU A 76 16.59 -7.26 -16.24
C GLU A 76 16.24 -6.46 -14.99
N LYS A 77 16.91 -5.32 -14.80
CA LYS A 77 16.56 -4.40 -13.70
C LYS A 77 15.14 -3.87 -13.85
N PHE A 78 14.38 -3.92 -12.76
CA PHE A 78 13.01 -3.44 -12.70
C PHE A 78 12.67 -3.00 -11.28
N SER A 79 11.80 -2.02 -11.11
CA SER A 79 11.35 -1.54 -9.79
C SER A 79 9.82 -1.48 -9.72
N ALA A 80 9.22 -2.32 -8.88
CA ALA A 80 7.81 -2.28 -8.53
C ALA A 80 7.65 -1.78 -7.09
N VAL A 81 6.79 -0.77 -6.92
CA VAL A 81 6.58 -0.10 -5.64
C VAL A 81 5.08 0.05 -5.41
N VAL A 82 4.62 -0.34 -4.22
CA VAL A 82 3.23 -0.11 -3.78
C VAL A 82 3.24 0.66 -2.47
N VAL A 83 2.57 1.80 -2.45
CA VAL A 83 2.36 2.63 -1.26
C VAL A 83 0.87 2.61 -0.94
N PHE A 84 0.53 2.21 0.27
CA PHE A 84 -0.86 2.11 0.73
C PHE A 84 -0.96 2.57 2.19
N PRO A 85 -2.15 2.92 2.70
CA PRO A 85 -2.24 3.54 4.00
C PRO A 85 -1.82 2.56 5.09
N LEU A 86 -1.24 3.07 6.18
CA LEU A 86 -0.95 2.23 7.35
C LEU A 86 -2.25 1.63 7.88
N ALA A 87 -3.36 2.36 7.87
CA ALA A 87 -4.67 1.80 8.11
C ALA A 87 -5.74 2.57 7.34
N THR A 88 -6.89 1.94 7.16
CA THR A 88 -8.09 2.56 6.58
C THR A 88 -8.99 3.15 7.65
N GLU A 89 -9.92 4.03 7.25
CA GLU A 89 -10.92 4.66 8.14
C GLU A 89 -11.62 3.63 9.03
N GLU A 90 -11.98 2.49 8.43
CA GLU A 90 -12.51 1.34 9.13
C GLU A 90 -11.48 0.20 9.10
N SER A 91 -11.14 -0.33 10.27
CA SER A 91 -10.13 -1.40 10.43
C SER A 91 -10.45 -2.66 9.61
N GLU A 92 -11.72 -2.98 9.42
CA GLU A 92 -12.17 -4.13 8.63
C GLU A 92 -11.78 -3.99 7.14
N THR A 93 -11.85 -2.76 6.66
CA THR A 93 -11.57 -2.39 5.27
C THR A 93 -10.07 -2.41 4.96
N HIS A 94 -9.23 -2.57 5.99
CA HIS A 94 -7.80 -2.72 5.83
C HIS A 94 -7.40 -4.15 5.44
N TYR A 95 -8.22 -5.14 5.77
CA TYR A 95 -7.93 -6.55 5.54
C TYR A 95 -7.59 -6.89 4.07
N PRO A 96 -8.32 -6.38 3.04
CA PRO A 96 -7.96 -6.61 1.65
C PRO A 96 -6.53 -6.15 1.29
N ASN A 97 -6.07 -5.04 1.85
CA ASN A 97 -4.71 -4.53 1.64
C ASN A 97 -3.68 -5.49 2.24
N LEU A 98 -3.86 -5.80 3.53
CA LEU A 98 -2.94 -6.69 4.27
C LEU A 98 -2.81 -8.04 3.60
N ARG A 99 -3.94 -8.59 3.20
CA ARG A 99 -4.01 -9.89 2.55
C ARG A 99 -3.29 -9.90 1.21
N THR A 100 -3.62 -8.97 0.30
CA THR A 100 -3.00 -8.95 -1.03
C THR A 100 -1.50 -8.66 -0.92
N ALA A 101 -1.11 -7.74 -0.04
CA ALA A 101 0.29 -7.43 0.25
C ALA A 101 1.04 -8.68 0.72
N GLN A 102 0.51 -9.38 1.73
CA GLN A 102 1.12 -10.59 2.26
C GLN A 102 1.20 -11.70 1.21
N CYS A 103 0.13 -11.96 0.48
CA CYS A 103 0.10 -13.03 -0.51
C CYS A 103 1.04 -12.76 -1.69
N LEU A 104 1.11 -11.51 -2.17
CA LEU A 104 2.04 -11.14 -3.24
C LEU A 104 3.49 -11.26 -2.77
N GLN A 105 3.80 -10.82 -1.55
CA GLN A 105 5.13 -10.95 -0.96
C GLN A 105 5.54 -12.43 -0.85
N GLU A 106 4.70 -13.27 -0.26
CA GLU A 106 4.98 -14.71 -0.07
C GLU A 106 5.13 -15.44 -1.41
N ALA A 107 4.29 -15.13 -2.40
CA ALA A 107 4.39 -15.70 -3.74
C ALA A 107 5.72 -15.32 -4.43
N LEU A 108 6.12 -14.05 -4.34
CA LEU A 108 7.39 -13.57 -4.89
C LEU A 108 8.59 -14.23 -4.18
N GLU A 109 8.57 -14.34 -2.86
CA GLU A 109 9.61 -15.03 -2.09
C GLU A 109 9.71 -16.53 -2.46
N GLY A 110 8.55 -17.18 -2.59
CA GLY A 110 8.45 -18.57 -3.07
C GLY A 110 9.06 -18.74 -4.45
N PHE A 111 8.72 -17.86 -5.39
CA PHE A 111 9.29 -17.84 -6.73
C PHE A 111 10.81 -17.62 -6.72
N TRP A 112 11.30 -16.64 -5.95
CA TRP A 112 12.72 -16.34 -5.82
C TRP A 112 13.52 -17.56 -5.37
N LYS A 113 13.03 -18.24 -4.33
CA LYS A 113 13.64 -19.45 -3.78
C LYS A 113 13.61 -20.60 -4.76
N ALA A 114 12.47 -20.84 -5.42
CA ALA A 114 12.30 -21.94 -6.36
C ALA A 114 13.20 -21.79 -7.61
N ASN A 115 13.36 -20.55 -8.10
CA ASN A 115 14.11 -20.26 -9.33
C ASN A 115 15.57 -19.85 -9.06
N LYS A 116 15.99 -19.78 -7.79
CA LYS A 116 17.36 -19.41 -7.38
C LYS A 116 17.81 -18.08 -7.99
N ILE A 117 16.91 -17.09 -8.00
CA ILE A 117 17.23 -15.75 -8.47
C ILE A 117 18.32 -15.16 -7.58
N SER A 118 19.42 -14.71 -8.17
CA SER A 118 20.62 -14.27 -7.45
C SER A 118 20.48 -12.87 -6.84
N SER A 119 19.80 -11.97 -7.55
CA SER A 119 19.49 -10.62 -7.04
C SER A 119 18.41 -10.69 -5.96
N PRO A 120 18.50 -9.90 -4.89
CA PRO A 120 17.50 -9.89 -3.83
C PRO A 120 16.14 -9.38 -4.34
N LEU A 121 15.04 -9.93 -3.80
CA LEU A 121 13.69 -9.45 -4.11
C LEU A 121 13.52 -7.96 -3.79
N SER A 122 14.22 -7.48 -2.76
CA SER A 122 14.27 -6.08 -2.35
C SER A 122 15.04 -5.16 -3.31
N GLU A 123 15.45 -5.61 -4.50
CA GLU A 123 15.84 -4.74 -5.62
C GLU A 123 14.70 -4.58 -6.65
N TYR A 124 13.70 -5.45 -6.61
CA TYR A 124 12.62 -5.53 -7.60
C TYR A 124 11.28 -5.07 -7.05
N PHE A 125 10.99 -5.34 -5.78
CA PHE A 125 9.68 -5.10 -5.20
C PHE A 125 9.80 -4.48 -3.80
N GLY A 126 8.90 -3.56 -3.49
CA GLY A 126 8.80 -2.95 -2.17
C GLY A 126 7.39 -2.44 -1.90
N MET A 127 6.95 -2.63 -0.66
CA MET A 127 5.68 -2.11 -0.17
C MET A 127 5.94 -1.17 0.99
N TYR A 128 5.19 -0.07 1.05
CA TYR A 128 5.44 0.98 2.00
C TYR A 128 4.15 1.60 2.53
N ASN A 129 4.26 2.16 3.72
CA ASN A 129 3.25 2.99 4.34
C ASN A 129 3.82 4.39 4.57
N LEU A 130 2.94 5.37 4.78
CA LEU A 130 3.32 6.71 5.20
C LEU A 130 2.91 6.93 6.64
N ALA A 131 3.78 7.59 7.41
CA ALA A 131 3.50 7.97 8.78
C ALA A 131 4.24 9.25 9.15
N ASN A 132 3.94 9.79 10.33
CA ASN A 132 4.66 10.90 10.90
C ASN A 132 4.93 10.69 12.39
N VAL A 133 5.98 11.34 12.88
CA VAL A 133 6.32 11.43 14.30
C VAL A 133 6.41 12.90 14.67
N VAL A 134 5.65 13.30 15.68
CA VAL A 134 5.50 14.70 16.07
C VAL A 134 5.80 14.86 17.56
N PRO A 135 6.69 15.77 17.97
CA PRO A 135 6.92 16.04 19.38
C PRO A 135 5.63 16.55 20.03
N VAL A 136 5.20 15.91 21.12
CA VAL A 136 4.06 16.38 21.94
C VAL A 136 4.55 17.32 23.03
N ASN A 137 5.70 16.99 23.63
CA ASN A 137 6.41 17.83 24.60
C ASN A 137 7.92 17.49 24.58
N THR A 138 8.68 17.97 25.56
CA THR A 138 10.14 17.77 25.63
C THR A 138 10.56 16.32 25.85
N THR A 139 9.65 15.43 26.26
CA THR A 139 9.95 14.05 26.65
C THR A 139 9.11 13.01 25.91
N SER A 140 8.19 13.41 25.04
CA SER A 140 7.28 12.49 24.33
C SER A 140 6.96 12.94 22.91
N SER A 141 6.72 11.96 22.04
CA SER A 141 6.30 12.14 20.65
C SER A 141 5.08 11.27 20.35
N ALA A 142 4.20 11.76 19.48
CA ALA A 142 3.09 11.01 18.93
C ALA A 142 3.46 10.47 17.55
N PHE A 143 2.91 9.30 17.20
CA PHE A 143 3.10 8.63 15.92
C PHE A 143 1.73 8.40 15.27
N TYR A 144 1.52 8.89 14.05
CA TYR A 144 0.33 8.58 13.25
C TYR A 144 0.67 8.10 11.86
N GLY A 145 -0.17 7.20 11.33
CA GLY A 145 -0.19 6.90 9.90
C GLY A 145 -0.73 8.09 9.11
N ILE A 146 -0.13 8.36 7.97
CA ILE A 146 -0.69 9.28 6.97
C ILE A 146 -1.63 8.47 6.10
N PHE A 147 -2.87 8.92 6.02
CA PHE A 147 -3.89 8.23 5.26
C PHE A 147 -3.68 8.46 3.75
N VAL A 148 -3.12 7.44 3.10
CA VAL A 148 -2.95 7.40 1.65
C VAL A 148 -4.32 7.23 0.99
N HIS A 149 -4.93 8.34 0.59
CA HIS A 149 -6.20 8.35 -0.13
C HIS A 149 -6.03 8.51 -1.65
N SER A 150 -4.78 8.61 -2.11
CA SER A 150 -4.41 8.65 -3.53
C SER A 150 -4.98 7.46 -4.30
N LYS A 151 -5.18 7.63 -5.62
CA LYS A 151 -5.38 6.55 -6.59
C LYS A 151 -4.54 6.85 -7.82
N LEU A 152 -3.28 6.46 -7.72
CA LEU A 152 -2.24 6.77 -8.68
C LEU A 152 -1.50 5.50 -9.07
N MET A 153 -1.23 5.33 -10.36
CA MET A 153 -0.16 4.47 -10.84
C MET A 153 0.68 5.21 -11.88
N ALA A 154 2.01 5.09 -11.82
CA ALA A 154 2.95 5.63 -12.78
C ALA A 154 3.96 4.58 -13.22
N ILE A 155 4.39 4.63 -14.48
CA ILE A 155 5.41 3.75 -15.04
C ILE A 155 6.53 4.55 -15.67
N ASP A 156 7.76 4.02 -15.63
CA ASP A 156 8.87 4.41 -16.49
C ASP A 156 9.20 5.92 -16.53
N HIS A 157 9.10 6.59 -15.37
CA HIS A 157 9.08 8.06 -15.18
C HIS A 157 10.28 8.84 -15.75
N ASP A 158 11.36 8.18 -16.10
CA ASP A 158 12.59 8.77 -16.64
C ASP A 158 12.75 8.57 -18.17
N SER A 159 11.67 8.23 -18.88
CA SER A 159 11.65 8.12 -20.34
C SER A 159 10.56 8.98 -20.96
N ASP A 160 10.98 9.92 -21.82
CA ASP A 160 10.07 10.85 -22.49
C ASP A 160 8.98 10.17 -23.33
N SER A 161 9.27 9.00 -23.91
CA SER A 161 8.32 8.22 -24.72
C SER A 161 7.61 7.09 -23.96
N GLY A 162 8.11 6.74 -22.77
CA GLY A 162 7.65 5.60 -21.98
C GLY A 162 6.88 5.98 -20.72
N ALA A 163 7.06 7.20 -20.22
CA ALA A 163 6.47 7.65 -18.96
C ALA A 163 4.95 7.86 -19.11
N GLU A 164 4.19 7.10 -18.33
CA GLU A 164 2.73 7.20 -18.28
C GLU A 164 2.28 7.16 -16.82
N ALA A 165 1.21 7.88 -16.49
CA ALA A 165 0.53 7.82 -15.21
C ALA A 165 -0.98 7.75 -15.42
N ILE A 166 -1.69 7.13 -14.47
CA ILE A 166 -3.13 7.19 -14.34
C ILE A 166 -3.45 7.73 -12.95
N VAL A 167 -4.29 8.77 -12.89
CA VAL A 167 -4.70 9.45 -11.66
C VAL A 167 -6.20 9.59 -11.64
N GLY A 168 -6.87 9.26 -10.54
CA GLY A 168 -8.32 9.40 -10.49
C GLY A 168 -8.96 9.03 -9.16
N SER A 169 -10.16 8.47 -9.23
CA SER A 169 -10.95 8.02 -8.08
C SER A 169 -10.90 6.51 -7.85
N ALA A 170 -10.54 5.72 -8.87
CA ALA A 170 -10.60 4.26 -8.82
C ALA A 170 -9.58 3.62 -7.88
N ASN A 171 -10.06 2.97 -6.83
CA ASN A 171 -9.25 2.15 -5.95
C ASN A 171 -8.78 0.86 -6.66
N LEU A 172 -7.70 0.23 -6.20
CA LEU A 172 -7.35 -1.11 -6.70
C LEU A 172 -8.18 -2.17 -5.96
N ASN A 173 -9.45 -2.28 -6.33
CA ASN A 173 -10.38 -3.30 -5.87
C ASN A 173 -11.47 -3.54 -6.91
N ASP A 174 -12.24 -4.62 -6.77
CA ASP A 174 -13.29 -4.94 -7.73
C ASP A 174 -14.40 -3.87 -7.79
N ARG A 175 -14.69 -3.21 -6.66
CA ARG A 175 -15.69 -2.12 -6.55
C ARG A 175 -15.42 -0.99 -7.53
N SER A 176 -14.16 -0.59 -7.66
CA SER A 176 -13.74 0.50 -8.54
C SER A 176 -13.34 0.04 -9.95
N LEU A 177 -12.92 -1.23 -10.13
CA LEU A 177 -12.27 -1.66 -11.38
C LEU A 177 -13.17 -2.45 -12.34
N LEU A 178 -14.22 -3.14 -11.87
CA LEU A 178 -15.02 -4.00 -12.76
C LEU A 178 -16.04 -3.25 -13.62
N GLY A 179 -16.33 -1.99 -13.30
CA GLY A 179 -17.25 -1.12 -14.06
C GLY A 179 -18.74 -1.40 -13.84
N ASP A 180 -19.09 -2.43 -13.07
CA ASP A 180 -20.47 -2.82 -12.75
C ASP A 180 -20.90 -2.49 -11.31
N ARG A 181 -20.06 -1.75 -10.58
CA ARG A 181 -20.24 -1.38 -9.16
C ARG A 181 -20.20 0.13 -8.93
N ASP A 182 -19.03 0.72 -8.63
CA ASP A 182 -18.90 2.18 -8.45
C ASP A 182 -18.57 2.89 -9.77
N ALA A 183 -18.92 4.18 -9.83
CA ALA A 183 -18.68 5.03 -10.98
C ALA A 183 -17.40 5.80 -10.72
N GLU A 184 -16.40 5.52 -11.53
CA GLU A 184 -15.06 6.04 -11.35
C GLU A 184 -14.62 6.89 -12.53
N VAL A 185 -13.73 7.84 -12.26
CA VAL A 185 -13.10 8.66 -13.29
C VAL A 185 -11.59 8.68 -13.08
N SER A 186 -10.85 8.50 -14.16
CA SER A 186 -9.39 8.62 -14.16
C SER A 186 -8.89 9.34 -15.40
N LEU A 187 -7.76 10.02 -15.24
CA LEU A 187 -7.02 10.70 -16.29
C LEU A 187 -5.71 9.96 -16.56
N GLY A 188 -5.48 9.58 -17.82
CA GLY A 188 -4.18 9.15 -18.31
C GLY A 188 -3.29 10.35 -18.66
N VAL A 189 -2.05 10.35 -18.18
CA VAL A 189 -1.05 11.40 -18.39
C VAL A 189 0.24 10.80 -18.93
N LYS A 190 0.94 11.49 -19.83
CA LYS A 190 2.15 10.99 -20.49
C LYS A 190 3.26 12.03 -20.56
N GLY A 191 4.50 11.56 -20.69
CA GLY A 191 5.67 12.40 -20.92
C GLY A 191 6.17 13.11 -19.67
N THR A 192 6.74 14.30 -19.83
CA THR A 192 7.48 15.03 -18.78
C THR A 192 6.65 15.37 -17.54
N PHE A 193 5.33 15.46 -17.65
CA PHE A 193 4.45 15.65 -16.49
C PHE A 193 4.60 14.50 -15.47
N VAL A 194 4.75 13.27 -15.94
CA VAL A 194 4.91 12.08 -15.09
C VAL A 194 6.20 12.19 -14.28
N GLN A 195 7.29 12.68 -14.90
CA GLN A 195 8.55 12.91 -14.20
C GLN A 195 8.41 13.98 -13.10
N ALA A 196 7.71 15.09 -13.38
CA ALA A 196 7.48 16.14 -12.40
C ALA A 196 6.59 15.66 -11.23
N LEU A 197 5.53 14.90 -11.53
CA LEU A 197 4.68 14.25 -10.54
C LEU A 197 5.49 13.32 -9.63
N MET A 198 6.25 12.40 -10.23
CA MET A 198 7.08 11.46 -9.50
C MET A 198 8.17 12.18 -8.68
N SER A 199 8.74 13.27 -9.21
CA SER A 199 9.72 14.06 -8.47
C SER A 199 9.13 14.73 -7.25
N THR A 200 7.89 15.20 -7.34
CA THR A 200 7.17 15.80 -6.21
C THR A 200 6.89 14.76 -5.13
N LEU A 201 6.36 13.61 -5.53
CA LEU A 201 6.07 12.50 -4.59
C LEU A 201 7.34 11.97 -3.93
N PHE A 202 8.39 11.74 -4.71
CA PHE A 202 9.64 11.21 -4.20
C PHE A 202 10.33 12.19 -3.23
N GLN A 203 10.28 13.49 -3.53
CA GLN A 203 10.78 14.52 -2.62
C GLN A 203 9.98 14.56 -1.32
N SER A 204 8.66 14.38 -1.38
CA SER A 204 7.78 14.32 -0.21
C SER A 204 8.02 13.10 0.68
N HIS A 205 8.23 11.92 0.07
CA HIS A 205 8.29 10.65 0.79
C HIS A 205 9.72 10.28 1.24
N ALA A 206 10.73 10.64 0.45
CA ALA A 206 12.12 10.23 0.66
C ALA A 206 13.09 11.41 0.84
N ALA A 207 12.59 12.65 0.90
CA ALA A 207 13.38 13.87 1.11
C ALA A 207 14.61 13.99 0.20
N SER A 208 14.53 13.46 -1.03
CA SER A 208 15.65 13.39 -1.97
C SER A 208 15.19 13.51 -3.41
N ALA A 209 16.14 13.73 -4.32
CA ALA A 209 15.86 13.83 -5.75
C ALA A 209 15.40 12.49 -6.33
N LEU A 210 14.47 12.56 -7.28
CA LEU A 210 13.95 11.40 -8.01
C LEU A 210 15.09 10.59 -8.66
N PRO A 211 15.25 9.30 -8.33
CA PRO A 211 16.24 8.45 -8.99
C PRO A 211 15.77 8.04 -10.39
N ARG A 212 16.61 7.29 -11.11
CA ARG A 212 16.18 6.57 -12.32
C ARG A 212 15.07 5.57 -11.97
N ALA A 213 14.21 5.27 -12.94
CA ALA A 213 13.09 4.34 -12.80
C ALA A 213 13.54 2.97 -12.28
N VAL A 214 14.62 2.42 -12.82
CA VAL A 214 15.19 1.12 -12.40
C VAL A 214 15.80 1.13 -10.99
N ASP A 215 16.05 2.31 -10.41
CA ASP A 215 16.61 2.47 -9.07
C ASP A 215 15.54 2.90 -8.05
N LEU A 216 14.27 3.05 -8.47
CA LEU A 216 13.19 3.64 -7.68
C LEU A 216 12.95 2.86 -6.39
N GLN A 217 12.74 1.55 -6.50
CA GLN A 217 12.47 0.70 -5.35
C GLN A 217 13.64 0.76 -4.36
N ARG A 218 14.88 0.64 -4.85
CA ARG A 218 16.06 0.53 -3.97
C ARG A 218 16.20 1.79 -3.12
N ARG A 219 16.01 2.95 -3.75
CA ARG A 219 16.12 4.25 -3.08
C ARG A 219 14.98 4.51 -2.09
N LEU A 220 13.76 4.05 -2.39
CA LEU A 220 12.66 4.06 -1.42
C LEU A 220 12.93 3.12 -0.26
N SER A 221 13.49 1.93 -0.51
CA SER A 221 13.88 1.00 0.53
C SER A 221 14.92 1.61 1.47
N GLU A 222 15.97 2.23 0.94
CA GLU A 222 17.00 2.91 1.73
C GLU A 222 16.40 4.02 2.62
N ALA A 223 15.51 4.84 2.06
CA ALA A 223 14.82 5.89 2.82
C ALA A 223 13.90 5.31 3.90
N ALA A 224 13.13 4.28 3.56
CA ALA A 224 12.17 3.65 4.46
C ALA A 224 12.87 2.95 5.63
N GLU A 225 13.92 2.19 5.38
CA GLU A 225 14.70 1.51 6.42
C GLU A 225 15.44 2.53 7.31
N SER A 226 15.94 3.64 6.74
CA SER A 226 16.52 4.73 7.52
C SER A 226 15.49 5.38 8.44
N ASN A 227 14.28 5.65 7.94
CA ASN A 227 13.18 6.19 8.74
C ASN A 227 12.75 5.23 9.85
N ALA A 228 12.61 3.93 9.54
CA ALA A 228 12.28 2.90 10.52
C ALA A 228 13.36 2.77 11.63
N GLY A 229 14.64 2.91 11.26
CA GLY A 229 15.74 2.94 12.22
C GLY A 229 15.63 4.10 13.22
N ARG A 230 15.26 5.30 12.75
CA ARG A 230 15.07 6.49 13.59
C ARG A 230 13.89 6.37 14.56
N LEU A 231 12.91 5.51 14.28
CA LEU A 231 11.80 5.25 15.20
C LEU A 231 12.27 4.59 16.51
N LYS A 232 13.40 3.87 16.48
CA LYS A 232 13.99 3.23 17.67
C LYS A 232 14.41 4.27 18.72
N ASP A 233 14.83 5.46 18.28
CA ASP A 233 15.24 6.57 19.15
C ASP A 233 14.07 7.13 19.99
N VAL A 234 12.83 6.95 19.50
CA VAL A 234 11.60 7.34 20.20
C VAL A 234 10.87 6.13 20.80
N GLY A 235 11.56 5.00 20.96
CA GLY A 235 11.02 3.79 21.59
C GLY A 235 10.10 2.95 20.71
N ILE A 236 10.01 3.24 19.40
CA ILE A 236 9.18 2.48 18.46
C ILE A 236 10.08 1.52 17.67
N ASN A 237 9.99 0.22 17.96
CA ASN A 237 10.67 -0.80 17.17
C ASN A 237 9.78 -1.28 16.01
N TRP A 238 10.03 -0.74 14.82
CA TRP A 238 9.23 -1.04 13.63
C TRP A 238 9.29 -2.53 13.21
N ASP A 239 10.43 -3.19 13.44
CA ASP A 239 10.65 -4.59 13.02
C ASP A 239 9.91 -5.60 13.90
N GLU A 240 9.66 -5.26 15.18
CA GLU A 240 8.90 -6.08 16.14
C GLU A 240 7.38 -5.87 16.01
N GLY A 241 6.96 -5.00 15.09
CA GLY A 241 5.58 -4.62 14.90
C GLY A 241 5.03 -3.71 16.01
N THR A 242 3.79 -3.26 15.83
CA THR A 242 3.10 -2.45 16.85
C THR A 242 2.66 -3.26 18.07
N LEU A 243 2.70 -4.59 17.99
CA LEU A 243 2.38 -5.50 19.09
C LEU A 243 3.48 -5.50 20.19
N GLY A 244 4.74 -5.27 19.84
CA GLY A 244 5.82 -5.06 20.83
C GLY A 244 5.71 -3.71 21.54
N SER A 245 5.13 -2.71 20.87
CA SER A 245 4.80 -1.39 21.44
C SER A 245 3.46 -1.37 22.18
N LYS A 246 2.73 -2.50 22.24
CA LYS A 246 1.58 -2.67 23.12
C LYS A 246 1.93 -2.35 24.58
N LYS A 247 3.16 -2.64 25.03
CA LYS A 247 3.62 -2.27 26.38
C LYS A 247 3.79 -0.75 26.61
N LEU A 248 4.00 0.03 25.56
CA LEU A 248 4.03 1.50 25.56
C LEU A 248 2.61 2.11 25.43
N LEU A 249 1.68 1.37 24.83
CA LEU A 249 0.28 1.77 24.61
C LEU A 249 -0.62 1.39 25.80
N ASP A 250 -0.45 0.20 26.37
CA ASP A 250 -1.15 -0.31 27.56
C ASP A 250 -0.94 0.59 28.79
N GLN A 251 0.15 1.38 28.83
CA GLN A 251 0.38 2.38 29.88
C GLN A 251 -0.56 3.60 29.78
N ASN A 252 -1.28 3.76 28.65
CA ASN A 252 -2.19 4.87 28.35
C ASN A 252 -3.66 4.45 28.11
N GLU A 253 -3.98 3.15 28.24
CA GLU A 253 -5.32 2.56 28.00
C GLU A 253 -6.16 2.46 29.28
N GLN A 254 -6.47 3.61 29.88
CA GLN A 254 -7.71 3.75 30.66
C GLN A 254 -8.57 4.76 29.89
N ASP A 255 -9.48 4.27 29.04
CA ASP A 255 -10.83 4.82 28.85
C ASP A 255 -11.56 4.14 27.68
N ASP A 256 -12.87 4.04 27.84
CA ASP A 256 -13.77 3.05 27.24
C ASP A 256 -13.89 3.11 25.71
N GLY A 257 -13.95 1.91 25.11
CA GLY A 257 -14.03 1.72 23.67
C GLY A 257 -15.35 2.17 23.07
N PHE A 258 -15.27 3.15 22.16
CA PHE A 258 -15.93 3.26 20.85
C PHE A 258 -15.24 4.41 20.10
N LEU A 259 -15.22 4.38 18.76
CA LEU A 259 -14.55 5.39 17.92
C LEU A 259 -15.25 6.77 18.04
N PRO A 260 -14.55 7.86 18.38
CA PRO A 260 -15.09 9.21 18.24
C PRO A 260 -15.10 9.67 16.76
N GLU A 261 -16.02 10.57 16.42
CA GLU A 261 -16.04 11.26 15.11
C GLU A 261 -14.69 11.95 14.83
N LEU A 262 -14.18 11.80 13.60
CA LEU A 262 -12.88 12.32 13.19
C LEU A 262 -12.87 13.86 13.14
N ASP A 263 -12.18 14.50 14.09
CA ASP A 263 -11.83 15.92 14.00
C ASP A 263 -10.53 16.09 13.20
N MET A 264 -10.61 16.79 12.06
CA MET A 264 -9.49 17.08 11.15
C MET A 264 -8.41 18.00 11.76
N SER A 265 -8.57 18.44 13.01
CA SER A 265 -7.63 19.31 13.73
C SER A 265 -6.69 18.57 14.70
N GLU A 266 -6.81 17.24 14.84
CA GLU A 266 -6.09 16.45 15.83
C GLU A 266 -5.08 15.45 15.24
N ALA A 267 -4.02 15.14 16.00
CA ALA A 267 -3.00 14.16 15.62
C ALA A 267 -3.35 12.78 16.19
N PHE A 268 -3.24 11.74 15.36
CA PHE A 268 -3.58 10.37 15.77
C PHE A 268 -2.40 9.70 16.50
N GLN A 269 -2.70 8.71 17.33
CA GLN A 269 -1.73 7.69 17.73
C GLN A 269 -2.15 6.38 17.07
N VAL A 270 -1.24 5.72 16.34
CA VAL A 270 -1.50 4.35 15.85
C VAL A 270 -1.34 3.39 17.03
N GLY A 271 -2.47 2.89 17.53
CA GLY A 271 -2.56 1.61 18.22
C GLY A 271 -2.66 0.49 17.19
N SER A 272 -2.12 -0.69 17.49
CA SER A 272 -2.24 -1.85 16.59
C SER A 272 -3.70 -2.33 16.52
N GLY A 273 -4.23 -2.58 15.31
CA GLY A 273 -5.60 -3.10 15.17
C GLY A 273 -6.69 -2.09 15.53
N VAL A 274 -7.86 -2.57 15.95
CA VAL A 274 -9.17 -1.86 16.09
C VAL A 274 -9.18 -0.57 16.94
N HIS A 275 -8.08 -0.18 17.57
CA HIS A 275 -8.04 0.86 18.58
C HIS A 275 -7.26 2.09 18.11
N TRP A 276 -8.00 3.16 17.83
CA TRP A 276 -7.49 4.50 17.51
C TRP A 276 -7.79 5.43 18.67
N LYS A 277 -6.77 6.12 19.19
CA LYS A 277 -6.94 7.14 20.24
C LYS A 277 -6.66 8.53 19.66
N MET A 278 -7.60 9.46 19.85
CA MET A 278 -7.40 10.86 19.52
C MET A 278 -6.52 11.53 20.58
N LEU A 279 -5.55 12.34 20.14
CA LEU A 279 -4.77 13.18 21.04
C LEU A 279 -5.17 14.64 20.85
N PRO A 280 -5.62 15.34 21.92
CA PRO A 280 -5.91 16.76 21.83
C PRO A 280 -4.60 17.54 21.63
N GLY A 281 -4.43 18.18 20.47
CA GLY A 281 -3.18 18.90 20.16
C GLY A 281 -3.08 19.48 18.76
N LYS A 282 -2.48 20.68 18.67
CA LYS A 282 -2.46 21.60 17.52
C LYS A 282 -2.14 20.97 16.15
N ALA A 283 -2.92 21.42 15.17
CA ALA A 283 -2.71 21.26 13.73
C ALA A 283 -1.23 21.34 13.32
N LEU A 284 -0.81 20.32 12.60
CA LEU A 284 0.55 20.16 12.11
C LEU A 284 0.84 21.10 10.93
N GLN A 285 2.09 21.54 10.86
CA GLN A 285 2.55 22.45 9.81
C GLN A 285 2.27 21.89 8.42
N LYS A 286 1.71 22.75 7.56
CA LYS A 286 1.44 22.50 6.15
C LYS A 286 2.71 22.02 5.43
N GLY A 287 2.67 20.77 4.99
CA GLY A 287 3.59 20.18 4.04
C GLY A 287 3.22 18.71 3.87
N LEU A 288 3.23 18.20 2.64
CA LEU A 288 3.13 16.77 2.36
C LEU A 288 4.43 16.08 2.82
N GLN A 289 4.69 16.09 4.12
CA GLN A 289 5.88 15.51 4.74
C GLN A 289 5.44 14.28 5.52
N GLY A 290 5.55 13.13 4.88
CA GLY A 290 5.39 11.82 5.50
C GLY A 290 6.69 11.05 5.46
N TYR A 291 7.04 10.40 6.55
CA TYR A 291 8.09 9.40 6.55
C TYR A 291 7.55 8.14 5.86
N LEU A 292 8.21 7.75 4.78
CA LEU A 292 8.04 6.43 4.20
C LEU A 292 8.55 5.39 5.19
N LEU A 293 7.78 4.33 5.43
CA LEU A 293 8.15 3.21 6.29
C LEU A 293 7.93 1.89 5.53
N PRO A 294 8.80 0.89 5.73
CA PRO A 294 8.66 -0.39 5.04
C PRO A 294 7.42 -1.10 5.58
N TRP A 295 6.60 -1.66 4.69
CA TRP A 295 5.54 -2.55 5.13
C TRP A 295 6.18 -3.82 5.71
N ARG A 296 5.67 -4.28 6.86
CA ARG A 296 6.10 -5.51 7.52
C ARG A 296 4.89 -6.35 7.89
N PRO A 297 4.89 -7.67 7.64
CA PRO A 297 3.85 -8.56 8.15
C PRO A 297 3.69 -8.46 9.68
N ALA A 298 4.80 -8.30 10.41
CA ALA A 298 4.82 -8.22 11.87
C ALA A 298 4.01 -7.03 12.46
N LEU A 299 3.81 -5.94 11.71
CA LEU A 299 3.00 -4.80 12.15
C LEU A 299 1.55 -5.20 12.42
N TRP A 300 1.04 -6.13 11.62
CA TRP A 300 -0.38 -6.48 11.58
C TRP A 300 -0.67 -7.82 12.25
N GLY A 301 0.39 -8.54 12.62
CA GLY A 301 0.30 -9.94 13.01
C GLY A 301 -0.18 -10.80 11.85
N ASP A 302 -0.68 -11.98 12.21
CA ASP A 302 -1.24 -12.89 11.24
C ASP A 302 -2.55 -12.32 10.65
N ALA A 303 -2.57 -11.98 9.35
CA ALA A 303 -3.78 -11.53 8.64
C ALA A 303 -5.04 -12.43 8.79
N ASP A 304 -4.95 -13.70 9.20
CA ASP A 304 -6.06 -14.64 9.34
C ASP A 304 -6.80 -14.39 10.65
N VAL A 305 -6.17 -13.67 11.59
CA VAL A 305 -6.85 -13.14 12.77
C VAL A 305 -8.05 -12.27 12.34
N TYR A 306 -7.89 -11.51 11.25
CA TYR A 306 -8.94 -10.68 10.66
C TYR A 306 -9.95 -11.49 9.81
N ARG A 307 -9.66 -12.76 9.49
CA ARG A 307 -10.60 -13.66 8.77
C ARG A 307 -11.84 -13.96 9.62
N SER A 308 -11.68 -14.01 10.95
CA SER A 308 -12.78 -14.30 11.89
C SER A 308 -13.83 -13.17 11.95
N TRP A 309 -13.51 -11.99 11.45
CA TRP A 309 -14.41 -10.84 11.40
C TRP A 309 -15.50 -10.98 10.34
N LYS A 310 -15.42 -12.04 9.50
CA LYS A 310 -16.51 -12.53 8.63
C LYS A 310 -17.88 -12.68 9.30
N HIS A 311 -17.92 -12.80 10.63
CA HIS A 311 -19.14 -13.08 11.38
C HIS A 311 -19.77 -11.87 12.09
N TYR A 312 -19.13 -10.70 12.10
CA TYR A 312 -19.60 -9.58 12.92
C TYR A 312 -20.46 -8.55 12.19
N HIS A 313 -20.46 -8.49 10.85
CA HIS A 313 -21.26 -7.48 10.14
C HIS A 313 -21.94 -7.97 8.83
N PRO A 314 -23.28 -7.89 8.73
CA PRO A 314 -24.03 -8.13 7.49
C PRO A 314 -23.65 -7.18 6.33
N SER A 315 -23.06 -6.02 6.64
CA SER A 315 -22.60 -5.01 5.68
C SER A 315 -21.22 -5.31 5.09
N GLY A 316 -20.44 -6.24 5.64
CA GLY A 316 -19.12 -6.64 5.15
C GLY A 316 -19.15 -7.56 3.92
N ALA A 317 -20.28 -7.71 3.25
CA ALA A 317 -20.42 -8.54 2.05
C ALA A 317 -19.47 -8.12 0.92
N TRP A 318 -19.03 -6.85 0.88
CA TRP A 318 -18.05 -6.37 -0.10
C TRP A 318 -16.58 -6.64 0.29
N LEU A 319 -16.29 -6.98 1.56
CA LEU A 319 -15.01 -7.62 1.94
C LEU A 319 -14.92 -9.05 1.39
N GLN A 320 -16.05 -9.59 0.93
CA GLN A 320 -16.16 -10.86 0.23
C GLN A 320 -16.15 -10.71 -1.30
N THR A 321 -15.88 -9.51 -1.85
CA THR A 321 -15.85 -9.26 -3.31
C THR A 321 -14.53 -8.61 -3.76
#